data_AF-A0A662X0R8-F1
#
_entry.id   AF-A0A662X0R8-F1
#
_cell.length_a   1.000
_cell.length_b   1.000
_cell.length_c   1.000
_cell.angle_alpha   90.00
_cell.angle_beta   90.00
_cell.angle_gamma   90.00
#
_symmetry.space_group_name_H-M   'P 1'
#
loop_
_entity.id
_entity.type
_entity.pdbx_description
1 polymer ?
#
loop_
_entity_poly.entity_id
_entity_poly.type
_entity_poly.pdbx_seq_one_letter_code
_entity_poly.pdbx_strand_id
1 'polypeptide(L)'
;MSSDLLPQQTKHRTGWYPSPPLRLRFPLLLAAMKLSAVSKGMWLAALCCSASLLRSMAATPMSEIALDGASGECVANGDHAYVVQDQHTPAPAQVDATPSTFIPVSSSEDNMFTTRRVAFKFIAREQSEGVGASVRRSLGSQQLRNLDPFLMLDEFNVGLPGGFPDHPHRGFETVTYMLPTSTGHMRHEDFLGNKGELRPGDLQWMTPGRGILHAEMPANEERAHGLQLWINLPKSKKIMEPRYQEISRDTVPHEWDEAKKVEAIVFAGEVFGQKGPIQTEAPVTYIHFLLKQGAELEYKIPVGHNAFVYTLTGSGTCAGDAVKAHHAIVLEEEGDGVRLTTDDAEGLEFIVVTGQPINEPVVQYGPFVMTSEAEIHQTICDYQSGSNGFENAATWTSEIGKRR
;
A
#
# COMPACT_ATOMS: atom_id res chain seq x y z
N MET A 1 -29.18 26.92 46.73
CA MET A 1 -28.28 27.95 46.17
C MET A 1 -26.87 27.37 46.25
N SER A 2 -26.15 27.01 45.19
CA SER A 2 -26.42 26.82 43.74
C SER A 2 -25.37 25.78 43.27
N SER A 3 -25.57 24.87 42.29
CA SER A 3 -25.71 25.13 40.83
C SER A 3 -24.56 26.04 40.31
N ASP A 4 -23.75 25.80 39.27
CA ASP A 4 -23.66 24.85 38.13
C ASP A 4 -22.17 24.88 37.63
N LEU A 5 -21.59 24.06 36.74
CA LEU A 5 -22.00 22.89 35.92
C LEU A 5 -20.72 22.07 35.52
N LEU A 6 -20.86 21.05 34.65
CA LEU A 6 -19.77 20.34 33.94
C LEU A 6 -20.00 20.43 32.42
N PRO A 7 -18.98 20.62 31.56
CA PRO A 7 -19.11 20.42 30.12
C PRO A 7 -18.91 18.95 29.76
N GLN A 8 -19.94 18.32 29.16
CA GLN A 8 -19.82 17.00 28.55
C GLN A 8 -19.05 17.09 27.22
N GLN A 9 -18.01 16.28 27.04
CA GLN A 9 -17.45 16.01 25.71
C GLN A 9 -18.11 14.79 25.07
N THR A 10 -18.51 14.94 23.81
CA THR A 10 -19.17 13.93 23.00
C THR A 10 -18.19 12.84 22.53
N LYS A 11 -18.36 11.61 23.04
CA LYS A 11 -17.65 10.43 22.53
C LYS A 11 -18.26 9.98 21.19
N HIS A 12 -17.59 10.27 20.08
CA HIS A 12 -17.90 9.61 18.81
C HIS A 12 -17.34 8.18 18.82
N ARG A 13 -18.23 7.19 18.68
CA ARG A 13 -17.87 5.77 18.53
C ARG A 13 -17.76 5.43 17.04
N THR A 14 -16.56 5.15 16.56
CA THR A 14 -16.34 4.34 15.34
C THR A 14 -16.13 2.89 15.77
N GLY A 15 -17.23 2.18 16.00
CA GLY A 15 -17.20 0.79 16.49
C GLY A 15 -17.27 -0.22 15.36
N TRP A 16 -16.28 -1.12 15.31
CA TRP A 16 -16.43 -2.40 14.60
C TRP A 16 -17.54 -3.22 15.27
N TYR A 17 -18.47 -3.75 14.47
CA TYR A 17 -19.49 -4.70 14.92
C TYR A 17 -19.51 -5.93 14.01
N PRO A 18 -19.36 -7.15 14.54
CA PRO A 18 -19.69 -8.35 13.78
C PRO A 18 -21.20 -8.43 13.62
N SER A 19 -21.68 -8.64 12.38
CA SER A 19 -23.11 -8.82 12.12
C SER A 19 -23.59 -10.20 12.58
N PRO A 20 -24.71 -10.30 13.33
CA PRO A 20 -25.30 -11.59 13.67
C PRO A 20 -26.07 -12.17 12.46
N PRO A 21 -26.19 -13.51 12.35
CA PRO A 21 -26.86 -14.14 11.22
C PRO A 21 -28.38 -13.88 11.24
N LEU A 22 -28.93 -13.37 10.15
CA LEU A 22 -30.38 -13.20 9.98
C LEU A 22 -31.08 -14.58 9.91
N ARG A 23 -31.72 -14.99 11.01
CA ARG A 23 -32.75 -16.04 10.99
C ARG A 23 -34.13 -15.40 10.84
N LEU A 24 -34.68 -15.43 9.62
CA LEU A 24 -36.08 -15.10 9.38
C LEU A 24 -37.00 -16.10 10.12
N ARG A 25 -37.61 -15.64 11.22
CA ARG A 25 -38.74 -16.30 11.88
C ARG A 25 -39.99 -15.45 11.67
N PHE A 26 -40.97 -16.00 10.95
CA PHE A 26 -42.31 -15.43 10.88
C PHE A 26 -43.00 -15.51 12.26
N PRO A 27 -43.57 -14.40 12.78
CA PRO A 27 -44.53 -14.47 13.87
C PRO A 27 -45.93 -14.74 13.31
N LEU A 28 -46.56 -15.84 13.74
CA LEU A 28 -48.02 -15.93 13.73
C LEU A 28 -48.57 -14.91 14.75
N LEU A 29 -49.52 -14.08 14.35
CA LEU A 29 -50.44 -13.44 15.28
C LEU A 29 -51.89 -13.78 14.86
N LEU A 30 -52.61 -14.49 15.73
CA LEU A 30 -54.06 -14.57 15.65
C LEU A 30 -54.66 -13.25 16.18
N ALA A 31 -55.57 -12.66 15.42
CA ALA A 31 -56.58 -11.73 15.93
C ALA A 31 -57.88 -11.95 15.13
N ALA A 32 -59.02 -11.95 15.80
CA ALA A 32 -60.28 -12.43 15.25
C ALA A 32 -61.38 -11.35 15.18
N MET A 33 -62.36 -11.58 14.29
CA MET A 33 -63.66 -10.88 14.16
C MET A 33 -63.58 -9.40 13.71
N LYS A 34 -64.27 -8.95 12.66
CA LYS A 34 -65.72 -9.14 12.40
C LYS A 34 -66.06 -9.05 10.90
N LEU A 35 -67.16 -9.70 10.50
CA LEU A 35 -67.80 -9.45 9.22
C LEU A 35 -68.50 -8.07 9.22
N SER A 36 -68.45 -7.40 8.08
CA SER A 36 -69.54 -6.53 7.62
C SER A 36 -69.51 -6.43 6.09
N ALA A 37 -70.62 -6.77 5.45
CA ALA A 37 -70.88 -6.43 4.07
C ALA A 37 -71.92 -5.30 4.03
N VAL A 38 -71.84 -4.40 3.04
CA VAL A 38 -72.99 -3.84 2.29
C VAL A 38 -72.48 -2.80 1.25
N SER A 39 -73.18 -2.81 0.13
CA SER A 39 -72.93 -2.23 -1.19
C SER A 39 -73.07 -0.70 -1.39
N LYS A 40 -72.69 -0.26 -2.61
CA LYS A 40 -73.17 0.88 -3.44
C LYS A 40 -72.54 2.27 -3.24
N GLY A 41 -72.35 3.00 -4.36
CA GLY A 41 -72.59 4.45 -4.38
C GLY A 41 -71.62 5.37 -5.15
N MET A 42 -71.48 5.19 -6.46
CA MET A 42 -70.83 6.13 -7.41
C MET A 42 -71.36 7.59 -7.35
N TRP A 43 -70.50 8.62 -7.39
CA TRP A 43 -70.77 9.99 -7.91
C TRP A 43 -69.48 10.74 -8.37
N LEU A 44 -69.69 11.72 -9.27
CA LEU A 44 -68.77 12.59 -10.07
C LEU A 44 -67.98 13.67 -9.26
N ALA A 45 -67.06 14.52 -9.77
CA ALA A 45 -66.13 14.56 -10.94
C ALA A 45 -65.27 15.88 -10.94
N ALA A 46 -64.34 16.04 -11.91
CA ALA A 46 -63.61 17.27 -12.35
C ALA A 46 -62.47 17.82 -11.43
N LEU A 47 -61.42 18.57 -11.87
CA LEU A 47 -60.91 19.11 -13.17
C LEU A 47 -59.41 18.70 -13.34
N CYS A 48 -58.79 18.47 -14.51
CA CYS A 48 -58.57 19.21 -15.79
C CYS A 48 -57.30 20.10 -15.88
N CYS A 49 -56.70 20.14 -17.09
CA CYS A 49 -55.46 20.82 -17.55
C CYS A 49 -54.10 20.23 -17.12
N SER A 50 -53.09 20.08 -18.00
CA SER A 50 -53.04 20.25 -19.47
C SER A 50 -51.76 19.60 -20.07
N ALA A 51 -51.84 19.09 -21.30
CA ALA A 51 -50.70 18.50 -22.03
C ALA A 51 -50.43 19.23 -23.36
N SER A 52 -49.16 19.29 -23.80
CA SER A 52 -48.65 19.75 -25.11
C SER A 52 -47.11 19.62 -25.13
N LEU A 53 -46.37 19.28 -26.20
CA LEU A 53 -46.70 18.92 -27.60
C LEU A 53 -45.44 18.25 -28.27
N LEU A 54 -45.61 17.24 -29.15
CA LEU A 54 -44.70 16.82 -30.27
C LEU A 54 -43.27 16.28 -29.92
N ARG A 55 -42.60 15.40 -30.69
CA ARG A 55 -42.91 14.65 -31.94
C ARG A 55 -41.92 13.46 -32.14
N SER A 56 -42.33 12.45 -32.93
CA SER A 56 -41.51 11.58 -33.81
C SER A 56 -40.37 10.71 -33.21
N MET A 57 -40.12 9.47 -33.64
CA MET A 57 -40.82 8.63 -34.63
C MET A 57 -40.51 7.13 -34.44
N ALA A 58 -41.49 6.29 -34.77
CA ALA A 58 -41.43 4.89 -35.23
C ALA A 58 -40.27 3.96 -34.81
N ALA A 59 -40.64 2.88 -34.12
CA ALA A 59 -39.97 1.57 -34.21
C ALA A 59 -40.86 0.59 -34.99
N THR A 60 -40.28 -0.29 -35.81
CA THR A 60 -40.86 -1.57 -36.33
C THR A 60 -39.75 -2.34 -37.07
N PRO A 61 -39.85 -3.69 -37.27
CA PRO A 61 -38.71 -4.57 -36.97
C PRO A 61 -38.44 -5.67 -38.03
N MET A 62 -37.64 -6.67 -37.64
CA MET A 62 -37.57 -8.04 -38.19
C MET A 62 -36.92 -8.26 -39.56
N SER A 63 -35.78 -8.96 -39.54
CA SER A 63 -35.55 -10.14 -40.41
C SER A 63 -34.44 -11.02 -39.83
N GLU A 64 -34.77 -12.25 -39.45
CA GLU A 64 -33.77 -13.31 -39.24
C GLU A 64 -33.24 -13.77 -40.60
N ILE A 65 -31.91 -13.89 -40.74
CA ILE A 65 -31.29 -14.84 -41.68
C ILE A 65 -30.14 -15.50 -40.92
N ALA A 66 -30.21 -16.81 -40.76
CA ALA A 66 -29.09 -17.66 -40.35
C ALA A 66 -28.49 -18.34 -41.58
N LEU A 67 -27.22 -18.75 -41.46
CA LEU A 67 -26.38 -19.71 -42.21
C LEU A 67 -24.95 -19.12 -42.23
N ASP A 68 -24.00 -19.61 -41.44
CA ASP A 68 -23.26 -20.89 -41.55
C ASP A 68 -22.02 -20.79 -42.47
N GLY A 69 -20.93 -21.50 -42.13
CA GLY A 69 -19.77 -21.68 -43.01
C GLY A 69 -18.46 -20.92 -42.70
N ALA A 70 -17.65 -21.52 -41.82
CA ALA A 70 -16.20 -21.79 -42.00
C ALA A 70 -15.13 -20.69 -42.32
N SER A 71 -14.07 -20.74 -41.48
CA SER A 71 -12.62 -20.64 -41.82
C SER A 71 -12.04 -19.44 -42.59
N GLY A 72 -10.95 -18.86 -42.03
CA GLY A 72 -10.05 -17.96 -42.76
C GLY A 72 -8.83 -17.53 -41.94
N GLU A 73 -7.76 -18.32 -41.95
CA GLU A 73 -6.43 -17.87 -41.51
C GLU A 73 -5.86 -16.82 -42.48
N CYS A 74 -4.93 -15.98 -42.01
CA CYS A 74 -4.13 -15.11 -42.87
C CYS A 74 -2.64 -15.27 -42.56
N VAL A 75 -1.91 -15.91 -43.49
CA VAL A 75 -0.44 -16.02 -43.50
C VAL A 75 0.08 -15.81 -44.93
N ALA A 76 0.93 -14.79 -45.12
CA ALA A 76 1.96 -14.66 -46.17
C ALA A 76 2.74 -13.36 -45.86
N ASN A 77 4.04 -13.38 -45.52
CA ASN A 77 5.24 -13.64 -46.34
C ASN A 77 5.59 -12.52 -47.33
N GLY A 78 6.85 -12.06 -47.30
CA GLY A 78 7.45 -11.14 -48.28
C GLY A 78 8.78 -10.55 -47.81
N ASP A 79 9.89 -11.10 -48.30
CA ASP A 79 11.27 -10.69 -47.96
C ASP A 79 11.68 -9.31 -48.52
N HIS A 80 12.84 -8.80 -48.08
CA HIS A 80 14.03 -8.67 -48.94
C HIS A 80 15.23 -8.05 -48.20
N ALA A 81 16.40 -8.69 -48.33
CA ALA A 81 17.71 -8.16 -47.95
C ALA A 81 18.66 -8.23 -49.15
N TYR A 82 19.57 -7.27 -49.30
CA TYR A 82 20.65 -7.31 -50.29
C TYR A 82 21.97 -6.75 -49.74
N VAL A 83 23.06 -7.43 -50.11
CA VAL A 83 24.46 -7.03 -49.91
C VAL A 83 25.09 -6.88 -51.30
N VAL A 84 25.90 -5.84 -51.50
CA VAL A 84 26.79 -5.71 -52.66
C VAL A 84 28.14 -5.15 -52.22
N GLN A 85 29.22 -5.86 -52.53
CA GLN A 85 30.59 -5.33 -52.58
C GLN A 85 30.87 -4.85 -54.02
N ASP A 86 31.69 -3.81 -54.23
CA ASP A 86 33.05 -4.03 -54.74
C ASP A 86 33.95 -2.76 -54.69
N GLN A 87 35.21 -2.94 -55.09
CA GLN A 87 36.39 -2.09 -54.86
C GLN A 87 36.65 -1.01 -55.94
N HIS A 88 37.27 0.12 -55.55
CA HIS A 88 38.62 0.48 -56.06
C HIS A 88 39.28 1.66 -55.30
N THR A 89 40.61 1.62 -55.17
CA THR A 89 41.47 2.68 -54.61
C THR A 89 42.12 3.51 -55.72
N PRO A 90 42.58 4.75 -55.44
CA PRO A 90 44.02 4.93 -55.28
C PRO A 90 44.43 5.91 -54.15
N ALA A 91 45.71 5.90 -53.81
CA ALA A 91 46.35 6.69 -52.75
C ALA A 91 47.51 7.55 -53.35
N PRO A 92 48.26 8.34 -52.56
CA PRO A 92 47.86 9.30 -51.52
C PRO A 92 48.44 10.71 -51.78
N ALA A 93 48.07 11.69 -50.96
CA ALA A 93 48.82 12.95 -50.82
C ALA A 93 49.10 13.22 -49.33
N GLN A 94 50.37 13.39 -48.97
CA GLN A 94 50.78 13.75 -47.61
C GLN A 94 50.61 15.25 -47.36
N VAL A 95 50.16 15.62 -46.16
CA VAL A 95 50.33 16.96 -45.57
C VAL A 95 50.65 16.80 -44.09
N ASP A 96 51.61 17.60 -43.61
CA ASP A 96 52.24 17.44 -42.29
C ASP A 96 51.29 17.68 -41.11
N ALA A 97 51.47 16.88 -40.06
CA ALA A 97 50.78 17.05 -38.78
C ALA A 97 51.74 17.64 -37.73
N THR A 98 51.55 18.93 -37.39
CA THR A 98 52.09 19.50 -36.15
C THR A 98 51.21 19.07 -34.97
N PRO A 99 51.76 18.60 -33.83
CA PRO A 99 50.95 18.20 -32.69
C PRO A 99 50.37 19.43 -31.97
N SER A 100 49.07 19.66 -32.12
CA SER A 100 48.34 20.55 -31.23
C SER A 100 47.97 19.80 -29.95
N THR A 101 48.37 20.34 -28.80
CA THR A 101 48.07 19.80 -27.48
C THR A 101 46.58 19.87 -27.19
N PHE A 102 45.87 18.74 -27.35
CA PHE A 102 44.52 18.59 -26.79
C PHE A 102 44.60 18.58 -25.27
N ILE A 103 44.20 19.70 -24.65
CA ILE A 103 43.78 19.72 -23.25
C ILE A 103 42.36 19.15 -23.23
N PRO A 104 42.10 18.00 -22.60
CA PRO A 104 40.73 17.58 -22.35
C PRO A 104 40.14 18.54 -21.33
N VAL A 105 39.15 19.35 -21.75
CA VAL A 105 38.28 20.05 -20.80
C VAL A 105 37.45 18.97 -20.12
N SER A 106 37.83 18.61 -18.90
CA SER A 106 37.00 17.78 -18.03
C SER A 106 35.78 18.60 -17.61
N SER A 107 34.69 18.52 -18.39
CA SER A 107 33.37 18.92 -17.93
C SER A 107 32.86 17.88 -16.92
N SER A 108 33.47 17.83 -15.75
CA SER A 108 32.81 17.34 -14.55
C SER A 108 31.71 18.33 -14.22
N GLU A 109 30.53 18.09 -14.77
CA GLU A 109 29.30 18.60 -14.17
C GLU A 109 29.17 17.91 -12.82
N ASP A 110 29.79 18.52 -11.79
CA ASP A 110 29.48 18.25 -10.38
C ASP A 110 28.02 18.66 -10.18
N ASN A 111 27.12 17.74 -10.51
CA ASN A 111 25.69 17.93 -10.42
C ASN A 111 25.32 17.96 -8.93
N MET A 112 25.39 19.16 -8.35
CA MET A 112 25.25 19.43 -6.93
C MET A 112 23.92 18.87 -6.42
N PHE A 113 24.00 18.00 -5.41
CA PHE A 113 22.83 17.27 -4.89
C PHE A 113 21.72 18.23 -4.44
N THR A 114 20.61 18.21 -5.18
CA THR A 114 19.46 19.08 -4.93
C THR A 114 18.49 18.36 -4.00
N THR A 115 18.46 18.78 -2.73
CA THR A 115 17.59 18.19 -1.72
C THR A 115 16.12 18.55 -1.99
N ARG A 116 15.27 17.51 -2.11
CA ARG A 116 13.81 17.63 -2.15
C ARG A 116 13.29 18.28 -0.88
N ARG A 117 12.35 19.21 -1.04
CA ARG A 117 11.72 19.94 0.07
C ARG A 117 10.70 19.08 0.80
N VAL A 118 10.34 19.48 2.02
CA VAL A 118 9.22 18.89 2.77
C VAL A 118 7.89 19.39 2.21
N ALA A 119 7.11 18.50 1.59
CA ALA A 119 5.74 18.80 1.14
C ALA A 119 4.75 18.83 2.32
N PHE A 120 4.89 17.89 3.26
CA PHE A 120 3.99 17.76 4.40
C PHE A 120 4.68 17.07 5.58
N LYS A 121 4.47 17.57 6.80
CA LYS A 121 5.07 17.02 8.03
C LYS A 121 4.10 17.05 9.20
N PHE A 122 3.98 15.94 9.93
CA PHE A 122 3.18 15.86 11.16
C PHE A 122 3.70 14.77 12.11
N ILE A 123 3.33 14.86 13.39
CA ILE A 123 3.62 13.83 14.38
C ILE A 123 2.54 12.77 14.32
N ALA A 124 2.91 11.50 14.07
CA ALA A 124 2.03 10.35 14.20
C ALA A 124 1.68 10.15 15.69
N ARG A 125 0.40 10.36 16.02
CA ARG A 125 -0.09 10.27 17.39
C ARG A 125 -0.51 8.84 17.70
N GLU A 126 -0.26 8.45 18.93
CA GLU A 126 -0.65 7.16 19.46
C GLU A 126 -2.18 7.05 19.60
N GLN A 127 -2.73 5.96 19.11
CA GLN A 127 -4.15 5.62 19.15
C GLN A 127 -4.30 4.11 19.40
N SER A 128 -5.35 3.73 20.13
CA SER A 128 -5.68 2.31 20.32
C SER A 128 -6.34 1.75 19.07
N GLU A 129 -5.91 0.55 18.64
CA GLU A 129 -6.52 -0.22 17.56
C GLU A 129 -6.90 -1.63 18.06
N GLY A 130 -7.95 -2.20 17.46
CA GLY A 130 -8.41 -3.56 17.78
C GLY A 130 -8.61 -3.84 19.28
N VAL A 131 -7.88 -4.83 19.80
CA VAL A 131 -7.83 -5.21 21.21
C VAL A 131 -6.37 -5.18 21.65
N GLY A 132 -6.04 -4.45 22.72
CA GLY A 132 -4.71 -4.45 23.36
C GLY A 132 -3.55 -3.86 22.54
N ALA A 133 -3.76 -3.48 21.28
CA ALA A 133 -2.76 -2.86 20.43
C ALA A 133 -2.79 -1.32 20.54
N SER A 134 -1.60 -0.72 20.52
CA SER A 134 -1.41 0.71 20.36
C SER A 134 -0.65 0.94 19.05
N VAL A 135 -1.08 1.90 18.23
CA VAL A 135 -0.41 2.26 16.97
C VAL A 135 -0.21 3.76 16.85
N ARG A 136 0.84 4.18 16.15
CA ARG A 136 1.01 5.54 15.64
C ARG A 136 0.78 5.51 14.13
N ARG A 137 -0.44 5.85 13.70
CA ARG A 137 -0.77 5.88 12.27
C ARG A 137 -0.24 7.15 11.62
N SER A 138 0.58 6.98 10.60
CA SER A 138 1.12 8.06 9.78
C SER A 138 0.35 8.18 8.47
N LEU A 139 0.77 7.46 7.43
CA LEU A 139 -0.01 7.26 6.20
C LEU A 139 -1.27 6.44 6.53
N GLY A 140 -2.38 6.70 5.84
CA GLY A 140 -3.70 6.14 6.16
C GLY A 140 -4.48 6.92 7.23
N SER A 141 -3.88 7.97 7.80
CA SER A 141 -4.54 8.84 8.79
C SER A 141 -5.54 9.81 8.14
N GLN A 142 -6.27 10.58 8.95
CA GLN A 142 -7.09 11.68 8.43
C GLN A 142 -6.26 12.83 7.85
N GLN A 143 -4.98 12.95 8.25
CA GLN A 143 -4.07 14.00 7.79
C GLN A 143 -3.43 13.64 6.44
N LEU A 144 -3.18 12.35 6.19
CA LEU A 144 -2.62 11.85 4.95
C LEU A 144 -3.25 10.49 4.63
N ARG A 145 -4.24 10.49 3.72
CA ARG A 145 -5.07 9.31 3.41
C ARG A 145 -4.30 8.19 2.72
N ASN A 146 -3.39 8.54 1.83
CA ASN A 146 -2.46 7.67 1.11
C ASN A 146 -1.37 8.55 0.47
N LEU A 147 -0.34 7.90 -0.09
CA LEU A 147 0.72 8.51 -0.89
C LEU A 147 1.16 7.46 -1.90
N ASP A 148 0.50 7.38 -3.06
CA ASP A 148 0.69 6.33 -4.10
C ASP A 148 2.18 5.99 -4.32
N PRO A 149 2.62 4.72 -4.13
CA PRO A 149 1.84 3.49 -3.93
C PRO A 149 1.47 3.15 -2.48
N PHE A 150 1.84 3.95 -1.49
CA PHE A 150 1.65 3.65 -0.08
C PHE A 150 0.24 3.97 0.41
N LEU A 151 -0.39 2.99 1.07
CA LEU A 151 -1.78 3.06 1.54
C LEU A 151 -1.85 3.40 3.04
N MET A 152 -0.95 2.83 3.84
CA MET A 152 -0.94 2.97 5.30
C MET A 152 0.47 2.74 5.83
N LEU A 153 0.85 3.43 6.91
CA LEU A 153 1.99 3.05 7.75
C LEU A 153 1.62 3.24 9.23
N ASP A 154 1.62 2.14 9.97
CA ASP A 154 1.46 2.11 11.42
C ASP A 154 2.78 1.72 12.09
N GLU A 155 3.24 2.50 13.07
CA GLU A 155 4.17 2.00 14.09
C GLU A 155 3.35 1.36 15.21
N PHE A 156 3.43 0.03 15.36
CA PHE A 156 2.67 -0.71 16.35
C PHE A 156 3.51 -1.07 17.59
N ASN A 157 2.87 -1.05 18.75
CA ASN A 157 3.41 -1.61 19.98
C ASN A 157 2.30 -2.41 20.67
N VAL A 158 2.41 -3.74 20.68
CA VAL A 158 1.33 -4.67 21.03
C VAL A 158 1.85 -5.83 21.90
N GLY A 159 1.02 -6.30 22.84
CA GLY A 159 1.27 -7.48 23.67
C GLY A 159 -0.04 -8.18 24.00
N LEU A 160 0.04 -9.42 24.48
CA LEU A 160 -1.13 -10.24 24.84
C LEU A 160 -2.00 -9.53 25.92
N PRO A 161 -3.35 -9.67 25.91
CA PRO A 161 -4.20 -10.45 24.99
C PRO A 161 -4.39 -9.81 23.60
N GLY A 162 -3.67 -8.73 23.29
CA GLY A 162 -3.82 -8.00 22.04
C GLY A 162 -3.04 -8.60 20.87
N GLY A 163 -3.39 -8.14 19.67
CA GLY A 163 -2.83 -8.60 18.40
C GLY A 163 -3.82 -8.39 17.25
N PHE A 164 -3.50 -8.97 16.10
CA PHE A 164 -4.31 -8.92 14.88
C PHE A 164 -4.81 -10.34 14.55
N PRO A 165 -5.93 -10.79 15.15
CA PRO A 165 -6.48 -12.13 14.90
C PRO A 165 -6.99 -12.26 13.46
N ASP A 166 -7.43 -13.46 13.10
CA ASP A 166 -7.94 -13.89 11.78
C ASP A 166 -8.64 -12.78 10.98
N HIS A 167 -7.93 -12.22 10.00
CA HIS A 167 -8.41 -11.14 9.13
C HIS A 167 -7.91 -11.33 7.68
N PRO A 168 -8.74 -11.01 6.67
CA PRO A 168 -8.35 -11.18 5.28
C PRO A 168 -7.53 -9.99 4.76
N HIS A 169 -6.91 -10.14 3.59
CA HIS A 169 -6.38 -9.06 2.72
C HIS A 169 -6.53 -9.43 1.24
N ARG A 170 -6.70 -8.42 0.36
CA ARG A 170 -6.64 -8.59 -1.12
C ARG A 170 -6.20 -7.30 -1.83
N GLY A 171 -5.36 -7.43 -2.86
CA GLY A 171 -5.11 -6.39 -3.87
C GLY A 171 -3.97 -5.42 -3.56
N PHE A 172 -3.19 -5.67 -2.52
CA PHE A 172 -2.00 -4.90 -2.12
C PHE A 172 -0.99 -5.84 -1.42
N GLU A 173 0.15 -5.30 -1.00
CA GLU A 173 1.20 -5.98 -0.22
C GLU A 173 1.25 -5.42 1.20
N THR A 174 1.57 -6.27 2.19
CA THR A 174 1.83 -5.86 3.58
C THR A 174 3.27 -6.15 3.95
N VAL A 175 3.94 -5.16 4.53
CA VAL A 175 5.31 -5.28 5.01
C VAL A 175 5.32 -5.11 6.53
N THR A 176 5.57 -6.22 7.22
CA THR A 176 5.69 -6.31 8.69
C THR A 176 7.18 -6.28 9.04
N TYR A 177 7.67 -5.18 9.60
CA TYR A 177 9.06 -5.04 10.06
C TYR A 177 9.13 -4.96 11.58
N MET A 178 9.82 -5.89 12.22
CA MET A 178 10.05 -5.85 13.67
C MET A 178 11.23 -4.95 13.98
N LEU A 179 11.05 -3.95 14.86
CA LEU A 179 12.14 -3.04 15.18
C LEU A 179 13.28 -3.78 15.90
N PRO A 180 14.57 -3.49 15.61
CA PRO A 180 15.72 -4.09 16.28
C PRO A 180 15.75 -3.93 17.80
N THR A 181 14.99 -2.97 18.32
CA THR A 181 14.83 -2.59 19.73
C THR A 181 13.63 -3.24 20.43
N SER A 182 12.80 -4.00 19.72
CA SER A 182 11.63 -4.71 20.27
C SER A 182 12.04 -5.75 21.32
N THR A 183 11.33 -5.79 22.47
CA THR A 183 11.57 -6.83 23.49
C THR A 183 10.80 -8.12 23.17
N GLY A 184 9.61 -7.98 22.59
CA GLY A 184 8.79 -9.08 22.07
C GLY A 184 9.04 -9.36 20.59
N HIS A 185 8.32 -10.36 20.08
CA HIS A 185 8.34 -10.77 18.68
C HIS A 185 6.94 -11.23 18.24
N MET A 186 6.68 -11.25 16.93
CA MET A 186 5.37 -11.62 16.37
C MET A 186 5.39 -13.05 15.85
N ARG A 187 4.23 -13.69 15.85
CA ARG A 187 3.92 -14.92 15.12
C ARG A 187 2.87 -14.63 14.07
N HIS A 188 2.99 -15.28 12.91
CA HIS A 188 1.96 -15.27 11.88
C HIS A 188 1.54 -16.69 11.52
N GLU A 189 0.28 -16.83 11.09
CA GLU A 189 -0.33 -18.08 10.65
C GLU A 189 -1.40 -17.75 9.60
N ASP A 190 -1.38 -18.44 8.45
CA ASP A 190 -2.36 -18.25 7.37
C ASP A 190 -3.20 -19.51 7.06
N PHE A 191 -4.21 -19.30 6.22
CA PHE A 191 -5.10 -20.35 5.73
C PHE A 191 -4.55 -21.23 4.59
N LEU A 192 -3.32 -20.99 4.13
CA LEU A 192 -2.57 -21.86 3.21
C LEU A 192 -1.65 -22.82 4.00
N GLY A 193 -1.49 -22.61 5.30
CA GLY A 193 -0.66 -23.41 6.20
C GLY A 193 0.71 -22.80 6.49
N ASN A 194 1.01 -21.60 5.98
CA ASN A 194 2.25 -20.89 6.30
C ASN A 194 2.22 -20.43 7.76
N LYS A 195 3.31 -20.66 8.49
CA LYS A 195 3.51 -20.21 9.87
C LYS A 195 4.95 -19.77 10.07
N GLY A 196 5.17 -18.74 10.89
CA GLY A 196 6.51 -18.28 11.22
C GLY A 196 6.57 -17.35 12.43
N GLU A 197 7.78 -16.90 12.75
CA GLU A 197 8.07 -15.95 13.82
C GLU A 197 8.96 -14.82 13.27
N LEU A 198 8.57 -13.57 13.50
CA LEU A 198 9.35 -12.39 13.12
C LEU A 198 10.01 -11.83 14.39
N ARG A 199 11.33 -11.98 14.53
CA ARG A 199 12.13 -11.55 15.69
C ARG A 199 12.64 -10.10 15.50
N PRO A 200 13.19 -9.45 16.54
CA PRO A 200 13.64 -8.05 16.45
C PRO A 200 14.68 -7.82 15.34
N GLY A 201 14.29 -7.07 14.30
CA GLY A 201 15.07 -6.80 13.09
C GLY A 201 14.69 -7.66 11.87
N ASP A 202 13.81 -8.66 12.01
CA ASP A 202 13.30 -9.44 10.88
C ASP A 202 12.18 -8.68 10.14
N LEU A 203 12.04 -8.95 8.83
CA LEU A 203 11.02 -8.38 7.96
C LEU A 203 10.28 -9.47 7.19
N GLN A 204 8.95 -9.39 7.17
CA GLN A 204 8.09 -10.11 6.24
C GLN A 204 7.52 -9.14 5.20
N TRP A 205 7.66 -9.51 3.93
CA TRP A 205 6.97 -8.88 2.80
C TRP A 205 5.97 -9.89 2.24
N MET A 206 4.70 -9.72 2.60
CA MET A 206 3.59 -10.56 2.13
C MET A 206 2.88 -9.88 0.96
N THR A 207 2.69 -10.62 -0.12
CA THR A 207 1.89 -10.24 -1.28
C THR A 207 0.59 -11.06 -1.25
N PRO A 208 -0.50 -10.61 -0.58
CA PRO A 208 -1.80 -11.31 -0.59
C PRO A 208 -2.37 -11.65 -1.97
N GLY A 209 -2.08 -10.84 -3.00
CA GLY A 209 -2.62 -11.05 -4.35
C GLY A 209 -4.14 -11.23 -4.31
N ARG A 210 -4.62 -12.35 -4.86
CA ARG A 210 -6.05 -12.75 -4.91
C ARG A 210 -6.70 -13.05 -3.55
N GLY A 211 -5.95 -13.15 -2.45
CA GLY A 211 -6.53 -13.39 -1.14
C GLY A 211 -5.61 -14.13 -0.19
N ILE A 212 -5.44 -13.55 1.01
CA ILE A 212 -4.94 -14.25 2.19
C ILE A 212 -5.95 -14.04 3.32
N LEU A 213 -6.14 -15.05 4.18
CA LEU A 213 -6.71 -14.92 5.51
C LEU A 213 -5.63 -15.37 6.50
N HIS A 214 -5.23 -14.48 7.42
CA HIS A 214 -4.12 -14.72 8.35
C HIS A 214 -4.34 -14.07 9.71
N ALA A 215 -3.50 -14.42 10.67
CA ALA A 215 -3.40 -13.76 11.97
C ALA A 215 -1.94 -13.36 12.24
N GLU A 216 -1.74 -12.23 12.92
CA GLU A 216 -0.44 -11.71 13.38
C GLU A 216 -0.56 -11.39 14.88
N MET A 217 0.05 -12.21 15.73
CA MET A 217 -0.12 -12.14 17.20
C MET A 217 1.24 -12.07 17.92
N PRO A 218 1.36 -11.35 19.05
CA PRO A 218 2.53 -11.43 19.92
C PRO A 218 2.82 -12.88 20.31
N ALA A 219 4.09 -13.25 20.27
CA ALA A 219 4.52 -14.63 20.54
C ALA A 219 4.41 -15.01 22.03
N ASN A 220 4.58 -14.04 22.92
CA ASN A 220 4.68 -14.15 24.37
C ASN A 220 4.19 -12.85 25.06
N GLU A 221 4.40 -12.74 26.38
CA GLU A 221 4.00 -11.57 27.19
C GLU A 221 4.81 -10.29 26.91
N GLU A 222 5.98 -10.41 26.26
CA GLU A 222 6.80 -9.25 25.90
C GLU A 222 6.16 -8.49 24.73
N ARG A 223 6.22 -7.15 24.79
CA ARG A 223 5.55 -6.33 23.78
C ARG A 223 6.36 -6.31 22.49
N ALA A 224 5.71 -6.69 21.40
CA ALA A 224 6.22 -6.59 20.05
C ALA A 224 6.09 -5.14 19.54
N HIS A 225 7.21 -4.54 19.12
CA HIS A 225 7.29 -3.20 18.54
C HIS A 225 7.77 -3.30 17.09
N GLY A 226 6.99 -2.80 16.15
CA GLY A 226 7.26 -2.93 14.72
C GLY A 226 6.54 -1.89 13.88
N LEU A 227 6.73 -2.00 12.57
CA LEU A 227 6.12 -1.16 11.54
C LEU A 227 5.28 -2.04 10.59
N GLN A 228 4.08 -1.58 10.27
CA GLN A 228 3.19 -2.19 9.27
C GLN A 228 2.98 -1.21 8.11
N LEU A 229 3.60 -1.46 6.97
CA LEU A 229 3.43 -0.67 5.74
C LEU A 229 2.52 -1.44 4.77
N TRP A 230 1.56 -0.75 4.16
CA TRP A 230 0.73 -1.29 3.07
C TRP A 230 1.11 -0.62 1.75
N ILE A 231 1.44 -1.43 0.74
CA ILE A 231 1.89 -1.00 -0.59
C ILE A 231 0.88 -1.51 -1.62
N ASN A 232 0.24 -0.60 -2.35
CA ASN A 232 -0.75 -0.93 -3.37
C ASN A 232 -0.12 -1.78 -4.50
N LEU A 233 -0.88 -2.71 -5.07
CA LEU A 233 -0.50 -3.43 -6.29
C LEU A 233 -1.15 -2.79 -7.52
N PRO A 234 -0.44 -2.71 -8.67
CA PRO A 234 -1.06 -2.40 -9.96
C PRO A 234 -2.19 -3.38 -10.29
N LYS A 235 -3.22 -2.92 -11.01
CA LYS A 235 -4.43 -3.69 -11.33
C LYS A 235 -4.14 -5.07 -11.91
N SER A 236 -3.14 -5.15 -12.80
CA SER A 236 -2.68 -6.40 -13.43
C SER A 236 -2.14 -7.44 -12.44
N LYS A 237 -1.74 -7.03 -11.24
CA LYS A 237 -1.17 -7.89 -10.18
C LYS A 237 -2.12 -8.12 -9.01
N LYS A 238 -3.22 -7.38 -8.88
CA LYS A 238 -4.15 -7.49 -7.73
C LYS A 238 -4.77 -8.89 -7.50
N ILE A 239 -4.78 -9.75 -8.51
CA ILE A 239 -5.34 -11.12 -8.46
C ILE A 239 -4.24 -12.19 -8.71
N MET A 240 -2.96 -11.86 -8.48
CA MET A 240 -1.87 -12.84 -8.54
C MET A 240 -1.96 -13.89 -7.42
N GLU A 241 -1.19 -14.98 -7.56
CA GLU A 241 -0.99 -15.95 -6.47
C GLU A 241 -0.35 -15.29 -5.23
N PRO A 242 -0.73 -15.66 -4.00
CA PRO A 242 -0.08 -15.13 -2.81
C PRO A 242 1.40 -15.52 -2.72
N ARG A 243 2.25 -14.62 -2.21
CA ARG A 243 3.68 -14.87 -1.97
C ARG A 243 4.13 -14.29 -0.63
N TYR A 244 5.12 -14.94 0.00
CA TYR A 244 5.88 -14.41 1.13
C TYR A 244 7.36 -14.25 0.76
N GLN A 245 7.99 -13.23 1.32
CA GLN A 245 9.44 -13.07 1.39
C GLN A 245 9.79 -12.69 2.83
N GLU A 246 10.49 -13.57 3.53
CA GLU A 246 10.92 -13.35 4.92
C GLU A 246 12.44 -13.23 4.94
N ILE A 247 12.91 -12.10 5.48
CA ILE A 247 14.34 -11.76 5.57
C ILE A 247 14.68 -11.60 7.04
N SER A 248 15.64 -12.37 7.53
CA SER A 248 16.11 -12.23 8.91
C SER A 248 17.10 -11.07 9.05
N ARG A 249 17.18 -10.51 10.25
CA ARG A 249 18.19 -9.50 10.60
C ARG A 249 19.62 -9.95 10.26
N ASP A 250 19.93 -11.23 10.46
CA ASP A 250 21.27 -11.79 10.23
C ASP A 250 21.64 -11.93 8.74
N THR A 251 20.67 -11.77 7.82
CA THR A 251 20.85 -11.98 6.37
C THR A 251 20.54 -10.75 5.51
N VAL A 252 19.81 -9.76 6.03
CA VAL A 252 19.67 -8.46 5.36
C VAL A 252 21.02 -7.72 5.33
N PRO A 253 21.38 -7.00 4.25
CA PRO A 253 22.58 -6.19 4.22
C PRO A 253 22.55 -5.06 5.26
N HIS A 254 23.61 -4.98 6.07
CA HIS A 254 23.90 -3.92 7.04
C HIS A 254 25.10 -3.10 6.54
N GLU A 255 24.82 -2.10 5.71
CA GLU A 255 25.87 -1.26 5.11
C GLU A 255 26.16 -0.02 5.93
N TRP A 256 27.35 0.53 5.72
CA TRP A 256 27.82 1.72 6.42
C TRP A 256 28.52 2.68 5.47
N ASP A 257 28.31 3.98 5.69
CA ASP A 257 29.08 5.04 5.02
C ASP A 257 30.60 4.91 5.28
N GLU A 258 31.39 5.70 4.54
CA GLU A 258 32.85 5.70 4.68
C GLU A 258 33.30 6.13 6.09
N ALA A 259 32.62 7.08 6.71
CA ALA A 259 32.96 7.59 8.05
C ALA A 259 32.45 6.71 9.21
N LYS A 260 31.71 5.62 8.92
CA LYS A 260 31.05 4.74 9.90
C LYS A 260 30.18 5.51 10.90
N LYS A 261 29.50 6.54 10.40
CA LYS A 261 28.53 7.39 11.10
C LYS A 261 27.07 7.07 10.76
N VAL A 262 26.83 6.46 9.61
CA VAL A 262 25.51 6.09 9.10
C VAL A 262 25.48 4.59 8.85
N GLU A 263 24.60 3.87 9.53
CA GLU A 263 24.24 2.49 9.21
C GLU A 263 22.98 2.49 8.36
N ALA A 264 22.89 1.57 7.39
CA ALA A 264 21.74 1.35 6.53
C ALA A 264 21.41 -0.15 6.44
N ILE A 265 20.22 -0.51 6.91
CA ILE A 265 19.66 -1.87 6.79
C ILE A 265 18.79 -1.91 5.53
N VAL A 266 19.25 -2.60 4.50
CA VAL A 266 18.76 -2.46 3.12
C VAL A 266 17.80 -3.59 2.76
N PHE A 267 16.50 -3.41 2.94
CA PHE A 267 15.50 -4.44 2.61
C PHE A 267 15.12 -4.42 1.13
N ALA A 268 14.80 -3.24 0.59
CA ALA A 268 14.48 -3.03 -0.81
C ALA A 268 15.11 -1.72 -1.33
N GLY A 269 15.51 -1.68 -2.59
CA GLY A 269 16.25 -0.56 -3.18
C GLY A 269 17.77 -0.73 -3.05
N GLU A 270 18.50 0.39 -3.10
CA GLU A 270 19.97 0.42 -3.09
C GLU A 270 20.49 1.61 -2.28
N VAL A 271 21.58 1.40 -1.53
CA VAL A 271 22.39 2.46 -0.89
C VAL A 271 23.81 1.95 -0.65
N PHE A 272 24.80 2.86 -0.63
CA PHE A 272 26.23 2.53 -0.45
C PHE A 272 26.77 1.43 -1.40
N GLY A 273 26.15 1.27 -2.57
CA GLY A 273 26.51 0.26 -3.58
C GLY A 273 25.91 -1.13 -3.36
N GLN A 274 25.11 -1.33 -2.30
CA GLN A 274 24.48 -2.60 -1.98
C GLN A 274 22.97 -2.56 -2.20
N LYS A 275 22.44 -3.64 -2.80
CA LYS A 275 21.00 -3.83 -3.05
C LYS A 275 20.36 -4.68 -1.96
N GLY A 276 19.12 -4.35 -1.62
CA GLY A 276 18.29 -5.17 -0.75
C GLY A 276 17.80 -6.45 -1.43
N PRO A 277 17.54 -7.54 -0.68
CA PRO A 277 17.18 -8.84 -1.23
C PRO A 277 15.72 -8.97 -1.68
N ILE A 278 14.81 -8.05 -1.28
CA ILE A 278 13.39 -8.14 -1.61
C ILE A 278 13.13 -7.91 -3.10
N GLN A 279 12.35 -8.80 -3.70
CA GLN A 279 11.76 -8.65 -5.04
C GLN A 279 10.40 -7.96 -4.90
N THR A 280 10.30 -6.72 -5.38
CA THR A 280 9.10 -5.87 -5.26
C THR A 280 8.21 -5.97 -6.50
N GLU A 281 6.89 -5.91 -6.33
CA GLU A 281 5.95 -6.01 -7.46
C GLU A 281 5.78 -4.72 -8.26
N ALA A 282 6.10 -3.58 -7.65
CA ALA A 282 6.34 -2.30 -8.29
C ALA A 282 7.64 -1.70 -7.71
N PRO A 283 8.37 -0.81 -8.41
CA PRO A 283 9.62 -0.27 -7.90
C PRO A 283 9.43 0.46 -6.56
N VAL A 284 9.96 -0.14 -5.49
CA VAL A 284 9.90 0.38 -4.12
C VAL A 284 11.26 0.23 -3.44
N THR A 285 11.59 1.21 -2.62
CA THR A 285 12.71 1.23 -1.66
C THR A 285 12.15 1.15 -0.25
N TYR A 286 12.79 0.36 0.61
CA TYR A 286 12.58 0.34 2.05
C TYR A 286 13.94 0.15 2.72
N ILE A 287 14.43 1.21 3.36
CA ILE A 287 15.74 1.21 4.04
C ILE A 287 15.57 1.81 5.43
N HIS A 288 16.11 1.14 6.44
CA HIS A 288 16.17 1.64 7.81
C HIS A 288 17.58 2.22 8.06
N PHE A 289 17.67 3.49 8.42
CA PHE A 289 18.90 4.20 8.70
C PHE A 289 19.08 4.52 10.19
N LEU A 290 20.31 4.39 10.67
CA LEU A 290 20.73 4.80 12.01
C LEU A 290 21.90 5.78 11.88
N LEU A 291 21.66 7.05 12.25
CA LEU A 291 22.66 8.11 12.22
C LEU A 291 23.20 8.34 13.64
N LYS A 292 24.52 8.35 13.78
CA LYS A 292 25.21 8.77 15.01
C LYS A 292 25.13 10.29 15.18
N GLN A 293 25.35 10.79 16.40
CA GLN A 293 25.48 12.22 16.72
C GLN A 293 26.48 12.92 15.76
N GLY A 294 26.12 14.12 15.28
CA GLY A 294 26.89 14.86 14.28
C GLY A 294 27.14 14.09 12.97
N ALA A 295 26.20 13.25 12.54
CA ALA A 295 26.20 12.59 11.24
C ALA A 295 25.26 13.28 10.24
N GLU A 296 25.51 13.01 8.97
CA GLU A 296 24.76 13.53 7.83
C GLU A 296 24.59 12.40 6.79
N LEU A 297 23.42 12.37 6.15
CA LEU A 297 23.10 11.47 5.05
C LEU A 297 22.48 12.28 3.91
N GLU A 298 23.03 12.14 2.71
CA GLU A 298 22.35 12.48 1.47
C GLU A 298 21.90 11.18 0.78
N TYR A 299 20.60 10.92 0.76
CA TYR A 299 20.02 9.74 0.13
C TYR A 299 19.35 10.11 -1.20
N LYS A 300 19.88 9.59 -2.31
CA LYS A 300 19.31 9.75 -3.65
C LYS A 300 18.02 8.95 -3.79
N ILE A 301 16.94 9.62 -4.14
CA ILE A 301 15.61 9.02 -4.34
C ILE A 301 15.47 8.68 -5.83
N PRO A 302 15.03 7.47 -6.21
CA PRO A 302 14.84 7.12 -7.61
C PRO A 302 13.91 8.09 -8.35
N VAL A 303 14.23 8.38 -9.61
CA VAL A 303 13.51 9.36 -10.43
C VAL A 303 12.04 8.93 -10.58
N GLY A 304 11.12 9.87 -10.37
CA GLY A 304 9.67 9.61 -10.44
C GLY A 304 9.09 8.84 -9.26
N HIS A 305 9.86 8.56 -8.20
CA HIS A 305 9.29 8.01 -6.96
C HIS A 305 8.70 9.10 -6.06
N ASN A 306 7.51 8.82 -5.53
CA ASN A 306 7.02 9.43 -4.30
C ASN A 306 7.87 8.93 -3.13
N ALA A 307 8.12 9.78 -2.14
CA ALA A 307 8.99 9.44 -1.01
C ALA A 307 8.51 10.04 0.31
N PHE A 308 8.72 9.30 1.38
CA PHE A 308 8.54 9.78 2.74
C PHE A 308 9.61 9.25 3.69
N VAL A 309 9.81 9.97 4.79
CA VAL A 309 10.64 9.56 5.93
C VAL A 309 9.73 9.39 7.14
N TYR A 310 9.95 8.33 7.91
CA TYR A 310 9.32 8.15 9.22
C TYR A 310 10.40 7.98 10.30
N THR A 311 10.45 8.91 11.25
CA THR A 311 11.44 8.91 12.35
C THR A 311 10.98 8.05 13.52
N LEU A 312 11.88 7.23 14.05
CA LEU A 312 11.64 6.29 15.15
C LEU A 312 12.12 6.86 16.47
N THR A 313 13.40 7.22 16.56
CA THR A 313 14.03 7.75 17.78
C THR A 313 14.95 8.94 17.47
N GLY A 314 15.26 9.76 18.48
CA GLY A 314 16.20 10.88 18.37
C GLY A 314 15.64 12.18 17.76
N SER A 315 16.55 13.09 17.36
CA SER A 315 16.25 14.39 16.75
C SER A 315 17.31 14.86 15.74
N GLY A 316 16.94 15.85 14.92
CA GLY A 316 17.81 16.39 13.87
C GLY A 316 17.06 17.24 12.86
N THR A 317 17.52 17.25 11.60
CA THR A 317 16.80 17.88 10.47
C THR A 317 16.56 16.90 9.32
N CYS A 318 15.49 17.11 8.57
CA CYS A 318 15.17 16.44 7.31
C CYS A 318 14.82 17.51 6.28
N ALA A 319 15.59 17.60 5.20
CA ALA A 319 15.50 18.66 4.19
C ALA A 319 15.51 20.09 4.79
N GLY A 320 16.36 20.31 5.82
CA GLY A 320 16.48 21.58 6.55
C GLY A 320 15.40 21.81 7.61
N ASP A 321 14.37 20.97 7.65
CA ASP A 321 13.23 21.10 8.54
C ASP A 321 13.45 20.29 9.83
N ALA A 322 13.27 20.89 11.01
CA ALA A 322 13.54 20.21 12.28
C ALA A 322 12.64 18.97 12.50
N VAL A 323 13.23 17.86 12.96
CA VAL A 323 12.56 16.58 13.21
C VAL A 323 12.93 15.98 14.57
N LYS A 324 12.07 15.07 15.03
CA LYS A 324 12.20 14.25 16.24
C LYS A 324 11.43 12.95 16.04
N ALA A 325 11.51 12.01 16.98
CA ALA A 325 10.73 10.76 17.00
C ALA A 325 9.25 10.92 16.59
N HIS A 326 8.74 9.94 15.84
CA HIS A 326 7.38 9.79 15.33
C HIS A 326 6.89 10.90 14.38
N HIS A 327 7.78 11.58 13.66
CA HIS A 327 7.38 12.43 12.53
C HIS A 327 7.22 11.60 11.26
N ALA A 328 6.11 11.82 10.57
CA ALA A 328 5.94 11.46 9.17
C ALA A 328 6.23 12.70 8.30
N ILE A 329 7.16 12.57 7.35
CA ILE A 329 7.65 13.65 6.50
C ILE A 329 7.50 13.19 5.04
N VAL A 330 6.58 13.79 4.30
CA VAL A 330 6.42 13.59 2.85
C VAL A 330 7.29 14.61 2.11
N LEU A 331 7.99 14.16 1.08
CA LEU A 331 8.87 14.98 0.27
C LEU A 331 8.18 15.43 -1.02
N GLU A 332 8.56 16.59 -1.54
CA GLU A 332 8.20 17.05 -2.88
C GLU A 332 8.87 16.17 -3.96
N GLU A 333 8.36 16.21 -5.20
CA GLU A 333 8.95 15.45 -6.33
C GLU A 333 10.25 16.08 -6.85
N GLU A 334 10.38 17.41 -6.77
CA GLU A 334 11.52 18.16 -7.32
C GLU A 334 12.79 18.01 -6.46
N GLY A 335 13.81 17.36 -7.03
CA GLY A 335 15.14 17.18 -6.43
C GLY A 335 15.65 15.74 -6.52
N ASP A 336 16.96 15.57 -6.31
CA ASP A 336 17.69 14.30 -6.45
C ASP A 336 17.43 13.32 -5.30
N GLY A 337 17.00 13.83 -4.13
CA GLY A 337 16.95 13.01 -2.93
C GLY A 337 16.61 13.79 -1.67
N VAL A 338 16.90 13.20 -0.51
CA VAL A 338 16.70 13.83 0.81
C VAL A 338 18.02 13.92 1.56
N ARG A 339 18.24 15.07 2.23
CA ARG A 339 19.34 15.27 3.18
C ARG A 339 18.82 15.23 4.60
N LEU A 340 19.46 14.44 5.46
CA LEU A 340 19.16 14.35 6.88
C LEU A 340 20.42 14.60 7.71
N THR A 341 20.27 15.28 8.84
CA THR A 341 21.34 15.55 9.80
C THR A 341 20.86 15.22 11.21
N THR A 342 21.75 14.78 12.09
CA THR A 342 21.49 14.70 13.54
C THR A 342 21.87 16.00 14.23
N ASP A 343 21.29 16.26 15.40
CA ASP A 343 21.77 17.30 16.31
C ASP A 343 23.07 16.86 17.04
N ASP A 344 23.76 17.79 17.69
CA ASP A 344 24.94 17.53 18.52
C ASP A 344 24.61 16.90 19.90
N ALA A 345 23.44 16.26 20.06
CA ALA A 345 22.97 15.73 21.34
C ALA A 345 22.61 14.24 21.30
N GLU A 346 21.87 13.81 20.28
CA GLU A 346 21.37 12.44 20.11
C GLU A 346 21.62 11.95 18.68
N GLY A 347 21.52 10.64 18.45
CA GLY A 347 21.43 10.09 17.09
C GLY A 347 20.05 10.35 16.48
N LEU A 348 19.81 9.83 15.27
CA LEU A 348 18.49 9.80 14.63
C LEU A 348 18.28 8.46 13.93
N GLU A 349 17.18 7.80 14.25
CA GLU A 349 16.78 6.49 13.70
C GLU A 349 15.52 6.69 12.86
N PHE A 350 15.49 6.23 11.62
CA PHE A 350 14.35 6.44 10.71
C PHE A 350 14.33 5.46 9.54
N ILE A 351 13.15 5.24 8.98
CA ILE A 351 13.01 4.59 7.67
C ILE A 351 12.87 5.63 6.56
N VAL A 352 13.50 5.37 5.42
CA VAL A 352 13.22 6.04 4.15
C VAL A 352 12.50 5.03 3.27
N VAL A 353 11.33 5.44 2.76
CA VAL A 353 10.51 4.62 1.87
C VAL A 353 10.21 5.44 0.62
N THR A 354 10.46 4.86 -0.55
CA THR A 354 10.22 5.50 -1.84
C THR A 354 9.53 4.52 -2.77
N GLY A 355 8.64 4.97 -3.65
CA GLY A 355 7.92 4.09 -4.55
C GLY A 355 7.44 4.79 -5.79
N GLN A 356 7.49 4.10 -6.93
CA GLN A 356 6.91 4.59 -8.18
C GLN A 356 5.37 4.66 -8.03
N PRO A 357 4.74 5.83 -8.26
CA PRO A 357 3.29 5.95 -8.23
C PRO A 357 2.66 5.08 -9.32
N ILE A 358 1.62 4.34 -8.96
CA ILE A 358 0.91 3.42 -9.87
C ILE A 358 0.00 4.19 -10.81
N ASN A 359 -0.49 5.37 -10.39
CA ASN A 359 -1.39 6.23 -11.17
C ASN A 359 -2.71 5.56 -11.59
N GLU A 360 -3.20 4.62 -10.76
CA GLU A 360 -4.50 3.97 -10.93
C GLU A 360 -5.47 4.38 -9.81
N PRO A 361 -6.80 4.32 -10.04
CA PRO A 361 -7.78 4.52 -8.99
C PRO A 361 -7.57 3.58 -7.79
N VAL A 362 -7.67 4.12 -6.58
CA VAL A 362 -7.59 3.36 -5.32
C VAL A 362 -8.97 3.36 -4.66
N VAL A 363 -9.63 2.20 -4.66
CA VAL A 363 -10.90 1.98 -3.95
C VAL A 363 -10.65 1.02 -2.79
N GLN A 364 -10.71 1.54 -1.58
CA GLN A 364 -10.47 0.77 -0.35
C GLN A 364 -11.78 0.54 0.42
N TYR A 365 -12.00 -0.71 0.84
CA TYR A 365 -13.02 -1.08 1.82
C TYR A 365 -12.40 -1.98 2.89
N GLY A 366 -11.97 -1.38 3.99
CA GLY A 366 -11.26 -2.07 5.07
C GLY A 366 -10.00 -2.79 4.55
N PRO A 367 -9.93 -4.13 4.63
CA PRO A 367 -8.79 -4.94 4.19
C PRO A 367 -8.74 -5.25 2.67
N PHE A 368 -9.62 -4.64 1.86
CA PHE A 368 -9.66 -4.87 0.42
C PHE A 368 -9.35 -3.57 -0.32
N VAL A 369 -8.37 -3.61 -1.23
CA VAL A 369 -7.95 -2.43 -2.01
C VAL A 369 -7.89 -2.79 -3.50
N MET A 370 -8.93 -2.39 -4.23
CA MET A 370 -9.11 -2.66 -5.65
C MET A 370 -9.15 -1.36 -6.47
N THR A 371 -9.37 -1.46 -7.78
CA THR A 371 -9.37 -0.32 -8.71
C THR A 371 -10.79 0.19 -9.01
N SER A 372 -11.84 -0.47 -8.50
CA SER A 372 -13.23 -0.06 -8.67
C SER A 372 -14.15 -0.59 -7.56
N GLU A 373 -15.30 0.07 -7.36
CA GLU A 373 -16.35 -0.38 -6.43
C GLU A 373 -16.90 -1.77 -6.79
N ALA A 374 -17.00 -2.09 -8.09
CA ALA A 374 -17.44 -3.39 -8.57
C ALA A 374 -16.47 -4.51 -8.17
N GLU A 375 -15.16 -4.28 -8.26
CA GLU A 375 -14.14 -5.23 -7.80
C GLU A 375 -14.13 -5.39 -6.27
N ILE A 376 -14.46 -4.34 -5.51
CA ILE A 376 -14.68 -4.43 -4.06
C ILE A 376 -15.91 -5.27 -3.74
N HIS A 377 -17.05 -5.02 -4.40
CA HIS A 377 -18.26 -5.84 -4.22
C HIS A 377 -18.01 -7.32 -4.55
N GLN A 378 -17.33 -7.61 -5.67
CA GLN A 378 -16.93 -8.97 -6.02
C GLN A 378 -16.02 -9.58 -4.95
N THR A 379 -15.04 -8.83 -4.43
CA THR A 379 -14.13 -9.31 -3.38
C THR A 379 -14.85 -9.65 -2.07
N ILE A 380 -15.86 -8.84 -1.69
CA ILE A 380 -16.71 -9.14 -0.53
C ILE A 380 -17.51 -10.44 -0.77
N CYS A 381 -18.06 -10.63 -1.97
CA CYS A 381 -18.76 -11.88 -2.33
C CYS A 381 -17.82 -13.10 -2.34
N ASP A 382 -16.61 -12.96 -2.89
CA ASP A 382 -15.59 -14.01 -2.93
C ASP A 382 -15.20 -14.46 -1.51
N TYR A 383 -14.91 -13.51 -0.62
CA TYR A 383 -14.59 -13.78 0.79
C TYR A 383 -15.77 -14.44 1.54
N GLN A 384 -16.99 -13.93 1.36
CA GLN A 384 -18.19 -14.46 2.02
C GLN A 384 -18.60 -15.86 1.52
N SER A 385 -18.31 -16.18 0.26
CA SER A 385 -18.62 -17.48 -0.34
C SER A 385 -17.49 -18.51 -0.21
N GLY A 386 -16.27 -18.07 0.15
CA GLY A 386 -15.08 -18.91 0.15
C GLY A 386 -14.69 -19.31 -1.27
N SER A 387 -14.46 -18.34 -2.16
CA SER A 387 -14.12 -18.60 -3.56
C SER A 387 -13.10 -17.61 -4.13
N ASN A 388 -12.59 -17.89 -5.34
CA ASN A 388 -11.69 -17.05 -6.12
C ASN A 388 -10.43 -16.60 -5.34
N GLY A 389 -9.81 -17.52 -4.60
CA GLY A 389 -8.66 -17.25 -3.73
C GLY A 389 -8.99 -17.21 -2.23
N PHE A 390 -10.25 -17.36 -1.83
CA PHE A 390 -10.66 -17.49 -0.43
C PHE A 390 -11.22 -18.89 -0.05
N GLU A 391 -10.91 -19.93 -0.82
CA GLU A 391 -11.47 -21.29 -0.70
C GLU A 391 -11.37 -21.87 0.73
N ASN A 392 -10.25 -21.62 1.42
CA ASN A 392 -10.00 -22.14 2.77
C ASN A 392 -10.65 -21.30 3.89
N ALA A 393 -11.14 -20.09 3.58
CA ALA A 393 -11.57 -19.12 4.59
C ALA A 393 -12.79 -19.56 5.41
N ALA A 394 -13.69 -20.37 4.81
CA ALA A 394 -14.93 -20.77 5.45
C ALA A 394 -14.77 -21.76 6.61
N THR A 395 -13.64 -22.49 6.66
CA THR A 395 -13.38 -23.56 7.64
C THR A 395 -12.10 -23.36 8.46
N TRP A 396 -11.24 -22.43 8.06
CA TRP A 396 -10.00 -22.15 8.78
C TRP A 396 -10.23 -21.28 10.03
N THR A 397 -9.39 -21.48 11.05
CA THR A 397 -9.31 -20.60 12.21
C THR A 397 -7.93 -20.78 12.85
N SER A 398 -7.14 -19.73 12.98
CA SER A 398 -5.76 -19.81 13.46
C SER A 398 -5.66 -20.41 14.87
N GLU A 399 -4.53 -21.04 15.19
CA GLU A 399 -4.18 -21.45 16.54
C GLU A 399 -3.75 -20.24 17.37
N ILE A 400 -3.05 -19.27 16.76
CA ILE A 400 -2.51 -18.11 17.47
C ILE A 400 -3.55 -17.04 17.82
N GLY A 401 -4.55 -16.77 16.97
CA GLY A 401 -5.62 -15.79 17.21
C GLY A 401 -6.60 -16.19 18.32
N LYS A 402 -6.50 -17.43 18.82
CA LYS A 402 -7.22 -17.91 20.02
C LYS A 402 -6.53 -17.51 21.32
N ARG A 403 -5.28 -17.04 21.27
CA ARG A 403 -4.51 -16.59 22.45
C ARG A 403 -5.09 -15.26 22.95
N ARG A 404 -5.62 -15.30 24.17
CA ARG A 404 -6.05 -14.15 24.96
C ARG A 404 -5.31 -14.25 26.29
#